data_AF-A0A6P6W2R3-F1
#
_entry.id   AF-A0A6P6W2R3-F1
#
_cell.length_a   1.000
_cell.length_b   1.000
_cell.length_c   1.000
_cell.angle_alpha   90.00
_cell.angle_beta   90.00
_cell.angle_gamma   90.00
#
_symmetry.space_group_name_H-M   'P 1'
#
loop_
_entity.id
_entity.type
_entity.pdbx_description
1 polymer ?
#
loop_
_entity_poly.entity_id
_entity_poly.type
_entity_poly.pdbx_seq_one_letter_code
_entity_poly.pdbx_strand_id
1 'polypeptide(L)'
;MGNKVLEVEVTTGSNIGDLVLIPRISLTPQSARTPFPIKRRQFPVKVAFAMTINKSQGQTLKNVGVYLPEPVFSHGQLYVALSRATSPVGLKILIVNRDNDPWD
;
A
#
# COMPACT_ATOMS: atom_id res chain seq x y z
N MET A 1 -7.64 -19.90 23.35
CA MET A 1 -7.20 -18.70 22.61
C MET A 1 -8.06 -18.58 21.36
N GLY A 2 -8.95 -17.58 21.29
CA GLY A 2 -10.02 -17.52 20.29
C GLY A 2 -9.54 -17.43 18.83
N ASN A 3 -10.22 -18.15 17.95
CA ASN A 3 -10.07 -18.10 16.50
C ASN A 3 -10.64 -16.77 15.97
N LYS A 4 -9.87 -15.68 16.13
CA LYS A 4 -10.23 -14.40 15.53
C LYS A 4 -9.98 -14.48 14.02
N VAL A 5 -11.05 -14.38 13.24
CA VAL A 5 -11.06 -14.30 11.77
C VAL A 5 -11.65 -12.95 11.35
N LEU A 6 -11.27 -12.47 10.17
CA LEU A 6 -11.99 -11.38 9.50
C LEU A 6 -12.97 -11.99 8.51
N GLU A 7 -14.24 -11.64 8.62
CA GLU A 7 -15.25 -11.92 7.62
C GLU A 7 -15.34 -10.71 6.69
N VAL A 8 -15.15 -10.93 5.40
CA VAL A 8 -15.09 -9.86 4.38
C VAL A 8 -15.89 -10.27 3.16
N GLU A 9 -16.47 -9.29 2.47
CA GLU A 9 -17.11 -9.49 1.17
C GLU A 9 -16.19 -8.99 0.06
N VAL A 10 -16.10 -9.75 -1.03
CA VAL A 10 -15.33 -9.34 -2.20
C VAL A 10 -16.11 -8.29 -2.99
N THR A 11 -15.55 -7.08 -3.11
CA THR A 11 -16.22 -5.95 -3.78
C THR A 11 -15.86 -5.81 -5.27
N THR A 12 -14.88 -6.57 -5.78
CA THR A 12 -14.38 -6.43 -7.17
C THR A 12 -13.90 -7.76 -7.76
N GLY A 13 -13.92 -7.92 -9.09
CA GLY A 13 -13.37 -9.08 -9.80
C GLY A 13 -14.42 -10.14 -10.14
N SER A 14 -14.00 -11.38 -10.37
CA SER A 14 -14.90 -12.48 -10.78
C SER A 14 -15.72 -13.08 -9.63
N ASN A 15 -15.30 -12.86 -8.38
CA ASN A 15 -15.91 -13.43 -7.18
C ASN A 15 -16.66 -12.37 -6.35
N ILE A 16 -17.23 -11.35 -6.99
CA ILE A 16 -17.94 -10.27 -6.30
C ILE A 16 -19.13 -10.83 -5.51
N GLY A 17 -19.30 -10.38 -4.26
CA GLY A 17 -20.37 -10.81 -3.36
C GLY A 17 -20.01 -12.03 -2.51
N ASP A 18 -18.90 -12.70 -2.78
CA ASP A 18 -18.47 -13.84 -1.97
C ASP A 18 -17.99 -13.39 -0.59
N LEU A 19 -18.52 -14.06 0.44
CA LEU A 19 -18.03 -13.94 1.81
C LEU A 19 -16.80 -14.82 2.01
N VAL A 20 -15.69 -14.21 2.41
CA VAL A 20 -14.40 -14.86 2.63
C VAL A 20 -13.96 -14.66 4.07
N LEU A 21 -13.45 -15.72 4.68
CA LEU A 21 -12.85 -15.67 6.02
C LEU A 21 -11.32 -15.58 5.91
N ILE A 22 -10.73 -14.52 6.45
CA ILE A 22 -9.29 -14.30 6.46
C ILE A 22 -8.73 -14.60 7.87
N PRO A 23 -7.95 -15.69 8.05
CA PRO A 23 -7.32 -16.00 9.32
C PRO A 23 -6.01 -15.24 9.53
N ARG A 24 -5.53 -15.22 10.79
CA ARG A 24 -4.18 -14.73 11.11
C ARG A 24 -3.13 -15.74 10.66
N ILE A 25 -2.19 -15.30 9.82
CA ILE A 25 -1.03 -16.08 9.41
C ILE A 25 0.14 -15.87 10.37
N SER A 26 1.01 -16.87 10.50
CA SER A 26 2.27 -16.75 11.24
C SER A 26 3.45 -16.81 10.28
N LEU A 27 4.28 -15.77 10.29
CA LEU A 27 5.48 -15.66 9.49
C LEU A 27 6.70 -15.80 10.40
N THR A 28 7.57 -16.77 10.08
CA THR A 28 8.87 -16.96 10.73
C THR A 28 9.94 -16.78 9.65
N PRO A 29 10.90 -15.85 9.79
CA PRO A 29 11.99 -15.73 8.82
C PRO A 29 12.87 -16.97 8.90
N GLN A 30 13.08 -17.64 7.76
CA GLN A 30 13.81 -18.92 7.69
C GLN A 30 15.34 -18.75 7.84
N SER A 31 15.86 -17.53 7.63
CA SER A 31 17.29 -17.22 7.57
C SER A 31 17.69 -16.02 8.43
N ALA A 32 16.93 -15.72 9.49
CA ALA A 32 17.32 -14.67 10.41
C ALA A 32 18.55 -15.10 11.22
N ARG A 33 19.68 -14.41 11.06
CA ARG A 33 20.83 -14.49 11.97
C ARG A 33 20.51 -13.78 13.29
N THR A 34 19.37 -14.09 13.87
CA THR A 34 18.93 -13.53 15.15
C THR A 34 19.22 -14.53 16.25
N PRO A 35 19.62 -14.07 17.46
CA PRO A 35 19.91 -14.96 18.59
C PRO A 35 18.70 -15.76 19.07
N PHE A 36 17.48 -15.41 18.62
CA PHE A 36 16.24 -16.13 18.88
C PHE A 36 15.32 -16.10 17.65
N PRO A 37 14.44 -17.10 17.47
CA PRO A 37 13.49 -17.13 16.37
C PRO A 37 12.39 -16.09 16.56
N ILE A 38 12.24 -15.19 15.59
CA ILE A 38 11.17 -14.18 15.58
C ILE A 38 9.97 -14.71 14.82
N LYS A 39 8.77 -14.65 15.42
CA LYS A 39 7.51 -15.05 14.77
C LYS A 39 6.54 -13.88 14.76
N ARG A 40 6.05 -13.49 13.59
CA ARG A 40 5.00 -12.47 13.44
C ARG A 40 3.67 -13.12 13.12
N ARG A 41 2.67 -12.98 14.01
CA ARG A 41 1.29 -13.44 13.77
C ARG A 41 0.37 -12.26 13.50
N GLN A 42 -0.18 -12.16 12.29
CA GLN A 42 -1.03 -11.03 11.88
C GLN A 42 -2.06 -11.45 10.83
N PHE A 43 -3.08 -10.63 10.60
CA PHE A 43 -3.91 -10.79 9.41
C PHE A 43 -3.11 -10.40 8.16
N PRO A 44 -3.22 -11.14 7.04
CA PRO A 44 -2.55 -10.84 5.79
C PRO A 44 -3.24 -9.70 5.01
N VAL A 45 -3.56 -8.60 5.68
CA VAL A 45 -4.21 -7.42 5.09
C VAL A 45 -3.47 -6.14 5.46
N LYS A 46 -3.55 -5.13 4.61
CA LYS A 46 -3.04 -3.78 4.86
C LYS A 46 -3.98 -2.77 4.21
N VAL A 47 -4.23 -1.65 4.88
CA VAL A 47 -4.95 -0.51 4.28
C VAL A 47 -4.18 -0.03 3.06
N ALA A 48 -4.87 0.15 1.94
CA ALA A 48 -4.26 0.44 0.64
C ALA A 48 -4.83 1.68 -0.06
N PHE A 49 -5.60 2.53 0.64
CA PHE A 49 -6.08 3.80 0.08
C PHE A 49 -4.90 4.71 -0.32
N ALA A 50 -3.90 4.80 0.57
CA ALA A 50 -2.59 5.35 0.26
C ALA A 50 -1.57 4.22 0.23
N MET A 51 -0.69 4.23 -0.77
CA MET A 51 0.38 3.26 -0.91
C MET A 51 1.66 3.93 -1.38
N THR A 52 2.80 3.30 -1.12
CA THR A 52 4.07 3.80 -1.62
C THR A 52 4.16 3.62 -3.13
N ILE A 53 4.92 4.49 -3.79
CA ILE A 53 5.13 4.41 -5.25
C ILE A 53 5.60 3.02 -5.67
N ASN A 54 6.55 2.42 -4.94
CA ASN A 54 7.04 1.06 -5.23
C ASN A 54 5.94 -0.01 -5.13
N LYS A 55 4.95 0.16 -4.25
CA LYS A 55 3.82 -0.79 -4.13
C LYS A 55 2.77 -0.59 -5.20
N SER A 56 2.67 0.61 -5.78
CA SER A 56 1.78 0.89 -6.91
C SER A 56 2.31 0.34 -8.24
N GLN A 57 3.58 -0.11 -8.31
CA GLN A 57 4.17 -0.59 -9.55
C GLN A 57 3.38 -1.77 -10.14
N GLY A 58 2.98 -1.66 -11.42
CA GLY A 58 2.16 -2.65 -12.11
C GLY A 58 0.65 -2.42 -12.00
N GLN A 59 0.20 -1.42 -11.23
CA GLN A 59 -1.22 -1.10 -11.09
C GLN A 59 -1.67 -0.03 -12.09
N THR A 60 -2.93 -0.14 -12.50
CA THR A 60 -3.63 0.86 -13.32
C THR A 60 -4.78 1.42 -12.49
N LEU A 61 -4.76 2.73 -12.24
CA LEU A 61 -5.68 3.41 -11.35
C LEU A 61 -6.39 4.56 -12.09
N LYS A 62 -7.70 4.66 -11.91
CA LYS A 62 -8.52 5.70 -12.56
C LYS A 62 -8.21 7.09 -12.02
N ASN A 63 -8.09 7.21 -10.70
CA ASN A 63 -7.79 8.44 -9.98
C ASN A 63 -6.57 8.22 -9.09
N VAL A 64 -5.57 9.10 -9.19
CA VAL A 64 -4.30 9.01 -8.47
C VAL A 64 -3.95 10.37 -7.89
N GLY A 65 -3.77 10.41 -6.57
CA GLY A 65 -3.10 11.51 -5.87
C GLY A 65 -1.65 11.15 -5.60
N VAL A 66 -0.71 11.94 -6.11
CA VAL A 66 0.73 11.80 -5.82
C VAL A 66 1.10 12.87 -4.80
N TYR A 67 1.38 12.45 -3.56
CA TYR A 67 1.79 13.33 -2.48
C TYR A 67 3.32 13.28 -2.31
N LEU A 68 3.98 14.41 -2.51
CA LEU A 68 5.43 14.58 -2.45
C LEU A 68 5.78 15.66 -1.41
N PRO A 69 5.87 15.29 -0.12
CA PRO A 69 6.37 16.19 0.92
C PRO A 69 7.90 16.41 0.82
N GLU A 70 8.60 15.52 0.11
CA GLU A 70 10.02 15.57 -0.20
C GLU A 70 10.24 15.19 -1.66
N PRO A 71 11.37 15.60 -2.27
CA PRO A 71 11.77 15.13 -3.60
C PRO A 71 11.87 13.60 -3.67
N VAL A 72 11.55 13.02 -4.83
CA VAL A 72 11.72 11.57 -5.06
C VAL A 72 13.19 11.18 -4.95
N PHE A 73 13.46 10.04 -4.31
CA PHE A 73 14.84 9.64 -3.96
C PHE A 73 15.54 8.82 -5.05
N SER A 74 14.79 8.15 -5.93
CA SER A 74 15.34 7.26 -6.95
C SER A 74 14.92 7.61 -8.38
N HIS A 75 15.82 7.30 -9.32
CA HIS A 75 15.55 7.45 -10.74
C HIS A 75 14.32 6.63 -11.15
N GLY A 76 13.44 7.24 -11.95
CA GLY A 76 12.23 6.59 -12.44
C GLY A 76 11.08 6.50 -11.44
N GLN A 77 11.26 6.86 -10.17
CA GLN A 77 10.21 6.76 -9.16
C GLN A 77 9.02 7.68 -9.46
N LEU A 78 9.29 8.93 -9.84
CA LEU A 78 8.23 9.85 -10.25
C LEU A 78 7.51 9.31 -11.49
N TYR A 79 8.24 8.78 -12.48
CA TYR A 79 7.64 8.16 -13.65
C TYR A 79 6.74 6.98 -13.28
N VAL A 80 7.17 6.10 -12.37
CA VAL A 80 6.35 4.98 -11.88
C VAL A 80 5.06 5.51 -11.28
N ALA A 81 5.10 6.57 -10.47
CA ALA A 81 3.90 7.16 -9.86
C ALA A 81 2.93 7.73 -10.90
N LEU A 82 3.43 8.54 -11.84
CA LEU A 82 2.61 9.20 -12.86
C LEU A 82 2.01 8.20 -13.84
N SER A 83 2.77 7.17 -14.22
CA SER A 83 2.33 6.13 -15.16
C SER A 83 1.31 5.14 -14.57
N ARG A 84 0.83 5.35 -13.32
CA ARG A 84 -0.30 4.58 -12.77
C ARG A 84 -1.65 5.18 -13.14
N ALA A 85 -1.69 6.48 -13.44
CA ALA A 85 -2.92 7.14 -13.85
C ALA A 85 -3.24 6.79 -15.32
N THR A 86 -4.53 6.54 -15.61
CA THR A 86 -4.99 6.29 -16.98
C THR A 86 -5.22 7.56 -17.80
N SER A 87 -5.37 8.71 -17.13
CA SER A 87 -5.61 10.00 -17.78
C SER A 87 -5.01 11.15 -16.96
N PRO A 88 -4.62 12.26 -17.60
CA PRO A 88 -4.16 13.45 -16.90
C PRO A 88 -5.21 14.06 -15.96
N VAL A 89 -6.50 13.93 -16.30
CA VAL A 89 -7.61 14.47 -15.49
C VAL A 89 -7.72 13.75 -14.14
N GLY A 90 -7.51 12.43 -14.14
CA GLY A 90 -7.51 11.61 -12.92
C GLY A 90 -6.24 11.74 -12.08
N LEU A 91 -5.24 12.52 -12.51
CA LEU A 91 -3.97 12.68 -11.82
C LEU A 91 -3.93 14.03 -11.08
N LYS A 92 -3.62 13.98 -9.79
CA LYS A 92 -3.35 15.17 -8.95
C LYS A 92 -2.00 15.01 -8.27
N ILE A 93 -1.19 16.07 -8.29
CA ILE A 93 0.13 16.08 -7.66
C ILE A 93 0.14 17.19 -6.63
N LEU A 94 0.49 16.85 -5.39
CA LEU A 94 0.71 17.81 -4.31
C LEU A 94 2.19 17.79 -3.93
N ILE A 95 2.88 18.89 -4.23
CA ILE A 95 4.26 19.13 -3.82
C ILE A 95 4.21 20.12 -2.66
N VAL A 96 4.74 19.73 -1.51
CA VAL A 96 4.79 20.62 -0.35
C VAL A 96 6.07 21.45 -0.44
N ASN A 97 5.94 22.77 -0.41
CA ASN A 97 7.08 23.66 -0.28
C ASN A 97 7.23 24.05 1.20
N ARG A 98 8.23 23.48 1.88
CA ARG A 98 8.45 23.70 3.32
C ARG A 98 8.80 25.14 3.67
N ASP A 99 9.26 25.94 2.70
CA ASP A 99 9.57 27.36 2.89
C ASP A 99 8.33 28.23 3.24
N ASN A 100 7.12 27.67 3.10
CA ASN A 100 5.85 28.37 3.29
C ASN A 100 4.97 27.75 4.40
N ASP A 101 5.49 26.81 5.19
CA ASP A 101 4.73 26.25 6.33
C ASP A 101 5.06 27.06 7.60
N PRO A 102 4.11 27.84 8.16
CA PRO A 102 4.35 28.61 9.38
C PRO A 102 4.48 27.74 10.65
N TRP A 103 4.40 26.40 10.53
CA TRP A 103 4.44 25.46 11.64
C TRP A 103 5.63 24.48 11.62
N ASP A 104 6.54 24.59 10.63
CA ASP A 104 7.87 23.94 10.64
C ASP A 104 8.95 24.88 11.21
#